data_AF-A0A845XZ48-F1
#
_entry.id   AF-A0A845XZ48-F1
#
_cell.length_a   1.000
_cell.length_b   1.000
_cell.length_c   1.000
_cell.angle_alpha   90.00
_cell.angle_beta   90.00
_cell.angle_gamma   90.00
#
_symmetry.space_group_name_H-M   'P 1'
#
loop_
_entity.id
_entity.type
_entity.pdbx_description
1 polymer ?
#
loop_
_entity_poly.entity_id
_entity_poly.type
_entity_poly.pdbx_seq_one_letter_code
_entity_poly.pdbx_strand_id
1 'polypeptide(L)'
;MDTEDTAKEAQQATEPVTPQSIAEVIAELEEYRERLLKDMTTVAKKAKLPKSKLEAELEPQLTKIDAALKDLRSQHATLTSN
;
A
#
# COMPACT_ATOMS: atom_id res chain seq x y z
N MET A 1 -21.23 -15.20 33.70
CA MET A 1 -21.39 -15.99 32.46
C MET A 1 -22.86 -15.90 32.16
N ASP A 2 -23.30 -15.11 31.17
CA ASP A 2 -22.79 -15.15 29.80
C ASP A 2 -22.96 -13.80 29.08
N THR A 3 -22.03 -13.60 28.15
CA THR A 3 -22.02 -12.63 27.04
C THR A 3 -22.11 -11.16 27.41
N GLU A 4 -20.95 -10.59 27.74
CA GLU A 4 -20.59 -9.23 27.33
C GLU A 4 -20.87 -9.10 25.82
N ASP A 5 -21.87 -8.28 25.51
CA ASP A 5 -22.22 -7.78 24.18
C ASP A 5 -20.99 -7.08 23.59
N THR A 6 -20.10 -7.87 22.99
CA THR A 6 -18.98 -7.37 22.18
C THR A 6 -19.55 -7.06 20.80
N ALA A 7 -20.46 -6.09 20.74
CA ALA A 7 -20.75 -5.34 19.53
C ALA A 7 -19.56 -4.40 19.26
N LYS A 8 -18.39 -4.97 18.94
CA LYS A 8 -17.33 -4.27 18.20
C LYS A 8 -17.75 -4.20 16.72
N GLU A 9 -18.89 -3.56 16.47
CA GLU A 9 -19.19 -3.06 15.14
C GLU A 9 -18.21 -1.94 14.85
N ALA A 10 -17.21 -2.27 14.03
CA ALA A 10 -16.63 -1.44 12.98
C ALA A 10 -16.81 0.08 13.16
N GLN A 11 -16.25 0.63 14.24
CA GLN A 11 -15.88 2.03 14.28
C GLN A 11 -14.66 2.15 13.39
N GLN A 12 -14.94 2.27 12.09
CA GLN A 12 -14.07 2.92 11.15
C GLN A 12 -13.89 4.34 11.68
N ALA A 13 -12.95 4.48 12.62
CA ALA A 13 -12.56 5.77 13.14
C ALA A 13 -12.22 6.61 11.92
N THR A 14 -13.04 7.61 11.64
CA THR A 14 -12.72 8.67 10.70
C THR A 14 -11.58 9.45 11.33
N GLU A 15 -10.38 8.88 11.31
CA GLU A 15 -9.19 9.63 11.65
C GLU A 15 -9.13 10.80 10.67
N PRO A 16 -8.94 12.03 11.18
CA PRO A 16 -8.82 13.18 10.31
C PRO A 16 -7.66 12.94 9.34
N VAL A 17 -7.90 13.20 8.06
CA VAL A 17 -6.85 13.15 7.05
C VAL A 17 -5.86 14.27 7.36
N THR A 18 -4.79 13.92 8.06
CA THR A 18 -3.69 14.81 8.44
C THR A 18 -2.50 14.56 7.53
N PRO A 19 -1.60 15.55 7.36
CA PRO A 19 -0.31 15.32 6.69
C PRO A 19 0.41 14.08 7.21
N GLN A 20 0.43 13.88 8.53
CA GLN A 20 1.06 12.73 9.19
C GLN A 20 0.44 11.41 8.74
N SER A 21 -0.89 11.29 8.77
CA SER A 21 -1.58 10.08 8.31
C SER A 21 -1.28 9.75 6.84
N ILE A 22 -1.19 10.78 5.97
CA ILE A 22 -0.84 10.56 4.56
C ILE A 22 0.63 10.12 4.42
N ALA A 23 1.54 10.71 5.20
CA ALA A 23 2.95 10.32 5.20
C ALA A 23 3.15 8.87 5.64
N GLU A 24 2.42 8.41 6.66
CA GLU A 24 2.43 7.02 7.11
C GLU A 24 1.92 6.07 6.02
N VAL A 25 0.79 6.39 5.39
CA VAL A 25 0.25 5.60 4.28
C VAL A 25 1.20 5.56 3.07
N ILE A 26 1.88 6.68 2.75
CA ILE A 26 2.91 6.71 1.70
C ILE A 26 4.04 5.73 2.05
N ALA A 27 4.57 5.77 3.29
CA ALA A 27 5.66 4.92 3.72
C ALA A 27 5.27 3.42 3.68
N GLU A 28 4.08 3.08 4.16
CA GLU A 28 3.56 1.71 4.11
C GLU A 28 3.41 1.21 2.66
N LEU A 29 2.92 2.08 1.77
CA LEU A 29 2.70 1.73 0.37
C LEU A 29 4.03 1.59 -0.40
N GLU A 30 5.04 2.37 -0.06
CA GLU A 30 6.41 2.20 -0.55
C GLU A 30 7.03 0.88 -0.09
N GLU A 31 6.91 0.55 1.20
CA GLU A 31 7.40 -0.74 1.73
C GLU A 31 6.67 -1.91 1.05
N TYR A 32 5.36 -1.79 0.87
CA TYR A 32 4.57 -2.80 0.17
C TYR A 32 5.06 -3.01 -1.27
N ARG A 33 5.38 -1.94 -1.99
CA ARG A 33 5.93 -1.99 -3.35
C ARG A 33 7.23 -2.79 -3.40
N GLU A 34 8.15 -2.52 -2.47
CA GLU A 34 9.44 -3.21 -2.39
C GLU A 34 9.28 -4.70 -2.03
N ARG A 35 8.42 -4.99 -1.04
CA ARG A 35 8.11 -6.36 -0.63
C ARG A 35 7.50 -7.15 -1.78
N LEU A 36 6.55 -6.57 -2.51
CA LEU A 36 5.94 -7.18 -3.69
C LEU A 36 7.01 -7.56 -4.72
N LEU A 37 7.91 -6.64 -5.06
CA LEU A 37 8.98 -6.90 -6.03
C LEU A 37 9.91 -8.02 -5.55
N LYS A 38 10.31 -8.01 -4.27
CA LYS A 38 11.18 -9.03 -3.67
C LYS A 38 10.52 -10.40 -3.65
N ASP A 39 9.26 -10.46 -3.25
CA ASP A 39 8.52 -11.72 -3.12
C ASP A 39 8.24 -12.31 -4.50
N MET A 40 7.79 -11.49 -5.46
CA MET A 40 7.57 -11.93 -6.84
C MET A 40 8.87 -12.37 -7.52
N THR A 41 9.98 -11.67 -7.28
CA THR A 41 11.30 -12.11 -7.76
C THR A 41 11.70 -13.46 -7.15
N THR A 42 11.41 -13.67 -5.87
CA THR A 42 11.71 -14.93 -5.19
C THR A 42 10.85 -16.08 -5.74
N VAL A 43 9.57 -15.85 -5.96
CA VAL A 43 8.65 -16.80 -6.57
C VAL A 43 9.08 -17.12 -8.00
N ALA A 44 9.38 -16.11 -8.81
CA ALA A 44 9.85 -16.27 -10.18
C ALA A 44 11.14 -17.10 -10.26
N LYS A 45 12.11 -16.85 -9.37
CA LYS A 45 13.34 -17.65 -9.28
C LYS A 45 13.03 -19.12 -8.99
N LYS A 46 12.14 -19.40 -8.03
CA LYS A 46 11.72 -20.77 -7.69
C LYS A 46 10.98 -21.45 -8.86
N ALA A 47 10.13 -20.69 -9.56
CA ALA A 47 9.38 -21.16 -10.72
C ALA A 47 10.19 -21.20 -12.02
N LYS A 48 11.45 -20.73 -12.01
CA LYS A 48 12.29 -20.52 -13.20
C LYS A 48 11.61 -19.65 -14.26
N LEU A 49 10.80 -18.68 -13.80
CA LEU A 49 10.07 -17.78 -14.67
C LEU A 49 11.05 -16.81 -15.36
N PRO A 50 10.95 -16.61 -16.68
CA PRO A 50 11.74 -15.61 -17.38
C PRO A 50 11.46 -14.20 -16.84
N LYS A 51 12.50 -13.37 -16.81
CA LYS A 51 12.42 -11.98 -16.34
C LYS A 51 11.31 -11.18 -17.06
N SER A 52 11.18 -11.35 -18.38
CA SER A 52 10.15 -10.65 -19.18
C SER A 52 8.72 -11.00 -18.77
N LYS A 53 8.46 -12.25 -18.36
CA LYS A 53 7.13 -12.65 -17.85
C LYS A 53 6.86 -12.09 -16.47
N LEU A 54 7.86 -12.15 -15.58
CA LEU A 54 7.77 -11.53 -14.26
C LEU A 54 7.49 -10.03 -14.36
N GLU A 55 8.20 -9.32 -15.25
CA GLU A 55 8.00 -7.90 -15.49
C GLU A 55 6.59 -7.60 -16.00
N ALA A 56 6.10 -8.36 -16.99
CA ALA A 56 4.73 -8.20 -17.51
C ALA A 56 3.64 -8.40 -16.44
N GLU A 57 3.89 -9.27 -15.45
CA GLU A 57 2.96 -9.49 -14.33
C GLU A 57 3.06 -8.41 -13.23
N LEU A 58 4.27 -7.89 -12.99
CA LEU A 58 4.54 -6.86 -11.97
C LEU A 58 4.16 -5.46 -12.42
N GLU A 59 4.45 -5.11 -13.68
CA GLU A 59 4.29 -3.77 -14.23
C GLU A 59 2.91 -3.14 -13.99
N PRO A 60 1.77 -3.82 -14.22
CA PRO A 60 0.46 -3.22 -13.94
C PRO A 60 0.20 -3.00 -12.44
N GLN A 61 0.79 -3.82 -11.56
CA GLN A 61 0.63 -3.66 -10.11
C GLN A 61 1.50 -2.50 -9.61
N LEU A 62 2.76 -2.45 -10.04
CA LEU A 62 3.68 -1.37 -9.71
C LEU A 62 3.16 -0.03 -10.23
N THR A 63 2.60 0.01 -11.44
CA THR A 63 2.03 1.23 -12.02
C THR A 63 0.86 1.77 -11.19
N LYS A 64 -0.02 0.88 -10.70
CA LYS A 64 -1.14 1.29 -9.82
C LYS A 64 -0.63 1.85 -8.50
N ILE A 65 0.37 1.20 -7.90
CA ILE A 65 0.99 1.66 -6.66
C ILE A 65 1.66 3.02 -6.87
N ASP A 66 2.41 3.18 -7.98
CA ASP A 66 3.11 4.42 -8.31
C ASP A 66 2.13 5.58 -8.57
N ALA A 67 1.00 5.31 -9.23
CA ALA A 67 -0.07 6.29 -9.41
C ALA A 67 -0.67 6.72 -8.05
N ALA A 68 -1.01 5.76 -7.19
CA ALA A 68 -1.52 6.05 -5.85
C ALA A 68 -0.52 6.84 -4.99
N LEU A 69 0.76 6.48 -5.03
CA LEU A 69 1.83 7.21 -4.34
C LEU A 69 1.95 8.65 -4.85
N LYS A 70 1.83 8.86 -6.16
CA LYS A 70 1.84 10.21 -6.73
C LYS A 70 0.67 11.04 -6.20
N ASP A 71 -0.53 10.49 -6.21
CA ASP A 71 -1.73 11.19 -5.75
C ASP A 71 -1.67 11.49 -4.25
N LEU A 72 -1.19 10.55 -3.43
CA LEU A 72 -0.98 10.75 -1.99
C LEU A 72 0.07 11.83 -1.72
N ARG A 73 1.20 11.82 -2.44
CA ARG A 73 2.23 12.86 -2.30
C ARG A 73 1.70 14.24 -2.71
N SER A 74 0.87 14.32 -3.74
CA SER A 74 0.20 15.57 -4.12
C SER A 74 -0.73 16.07 -3.01
N GLN A 75 -1.56 15.19 -2.42
CA GLN A 75 -2.42 15.53 -1.29
C GLN A 75 -1.62 15.99 -0.06
N HIS A 76 -0.55 15.27 0.27
CA HIS A 76 0.36 15.64 1.35
C HIS A 76 0.93 17.05 1.14
N ALA A 77 1.45 17.33 -0.05
CA ALA A 77 2.00 18.64 -0.39
C ALA A 77 0.95 19.76 -0.24
N THR A 78 -0.29 19.54 -0.69
CA THR A 78 -1.40 20.50 -0.52
C THR A 78 -1.71 20.78 0.95
N LEU A 79 -1.66 19.76 1.82
CA LEU A 79 -1.94 19.92 3.25
C LEU A 79 -0.78 20.58 4.01
N THR A 80 0.48 20.36 3.60
CA THR A 80 1.66 20.95 4.25
C THR A 80 2.05 22.33 3.75
N SER A 81 1.51 22.77 2.61
CA SER A 81 1.87 24.04 1.98
C SER A 81 0.92 25.21 2.32
N ASN A 82 -0.09 24.97 3.17
CA ASN A 82 -0.94 25.99 3.79
C ASN A 82 -0.41 26.36 5.18
#